data_AF-A0A2E0URC1-F1
#
_entry.id   AF-A0A2E0URC1-F1
#
_cell.length_a   1.000
_cell.length_b   1.000
_cell.length_c   1.000
_cell.angle_alpha   90.00
_cell.angle_beta   90.00
_cell.angle_gamma   90.00
#
_symmetry.space_group_name_H-M   'P 1'
#
loop_
_entity.id
_entity.type
_entity.pdbx_description
1 polymer ?
#
loop_
_entity_poly.entity_id
_entity_poly.type
_entity_poly.pdbx_seq_one_letter_code
_entity_poly.pdbx_strand_id
1 'polypeptide(L)'
;MFSASKIWVAIKYLPFFLAFSIVNSIMISRNTFANWSERKQVLMSVLFNMLTPALFLAISFLPLLFNPFTFWGLLLRGDSLLAGAGALVPILLIPFLPILGIAGYLNIKLYRLTGTIWLGALLNAILITMITVANTSFSFPY
;
A
#
# COMPACT_ATOMS: atom_id res chain seq x y z
N MET A 1 4.95 -11.35 20.90
CA MET A 1 4.91 -12.71 20.31
C MET A 1 3.65 -12.86 19.47
N PHE A 2 3.73 -13.46 18.29
CA PHE A 2 2.56 -13.69 17.42
C PHE A 2 1.72 -14.84 18.00
N SER A 3 0.58 -14.52 18.61
CA SER A 3 -0.33 -15.48 19.24
C SER A 3 -1.47 -15.87 18.28
N ALA A 4 -2.09 -17.02 18.50
CA ALA A 4 -3.22 -17.52 17.70
C ALA A 4 -4.42 -16.53 17.66
N SER A 5 -4.59 -15.70 18.69
CA SER A 5 -5.60 -14.64 18.71
C SER A 5 -5.46 -13.63 17.56
N LYS A 6 -4.25 -13.41 17.05
CA LYS A 6 -3.98 -12.46 15.96
C LYS A 6 -4.49 -12.94 14.60
N ILE A 7 -4.74 -14.24 14.44
CA ILE A 7 -5.33 -14.80 13.22
C ILE A 7 -6.76 -14.24 13.02
N TRP A 8 -7.53 -14.08 14.09
CA TRP A 8 -8.87 -13.47 14.01
C TRP A 8 -8.83 -12.02 13.55
N VAL A 9 -7.79 -11.28 13.94
CA VAL A 9 -7.57 -9.91 13.48
C VAL A 9 -7.28 -9.91 11.97
N ALA A 10 -6.43 -10.80 11.48
CA ALA A 10 -6.17 -10.95 10.05
C ALA A 10 -7.43 -11.29 9.25
N ILE A 11 -8.27 -12.21 9.73
CA ILE A 11 -9.53 -12.55 9.06
C ILE A 11 -10.47 -11.35 8.96
N LYS A 12 -10.50 -10.45 9.96
CA LYS A 12 -11.31 -9.23 9.91
C LYS A 12 -10.81 -8.21 8.88
N TYR A 13 -9.49 -8.08 8.71
CA TYR A 13 -8.92 -7.13 7.75
C TYR A 13 -8.82 -7.68 6.31
N LEU A 14 -8.76 -9.00 6.16
CA LEU A 14 -8.60 -9.67 4.87
C LEU A 14 -9.62 -9.24 3.80
N PRO A 15 -10.94 -9.10 4.08
CA PRO A 15 -11.90 -8.66 3.07
C PRO A 15 -11.60 -7.29 2.48
N PHE A 16 -11.08 -6.35 3.28
CA PHE A 16 -10.74 -5.01 2.82
C PHE A 16 -9.52 -5.04 1.90
N PHE A 17 -8.46 -5.76 2.29
CA PHE A 17 -7.29 -5.94 1.44
C PHE A 17 -7.58 -6.79 0.21
N LEU A 18 -8.52 -7.72 0.28
CA LEU A 18 -8.96 -8.52 -0.86
C LEU A 18 -9.71 -7.66 -1.87
N ALA A 19 -10.66 -6.85 -1.43
CA ALA A 19 -11.37 -5.92 -2.30
C ALA A 19 -10.39 -4.97 -3.02
N PHE A 20 -9.46 -4.37 -2.27
CA PHE A 20 -8.39 -3.55 -2.85
C PHE A 20 -7.54 -4.33 -3.85
N SER A 21 -7.08 -5.54 -3.50
CA SER A 21 -6.18 -6.34 -4.34
C SER A 21 -6.85 -6.85 -5.61
N ILE A 22 -8.16 -7.13 -5.58
CA ILE A 22 -8.95 -7.49 -6.77
C ILE A 22 -8.99 -6.32 -7.74
N VAL A 23 -9.37 -5.13 -7.26
CA VAL A 23 -9.40 -3.91 -8.10
C VAL A 23 -8.01 -3.63 -8.67
N ASN A 24 -6.98 -3.71 -7.83
CA ASN A 24 -5.60 -3.50 -8.26
C ASN A 24 -5.17 -4.50 -9.35
N SER A 25 -5.48 -5.79 -9.17
CA SER A 25 -5.16 -6.83 -10.15
C SER A 25 -5.87 -6.59 -11.49
N ILE A 26 -7.15 -6.22 -11.49
CA ILE A 26 -7.90 -5.87 -12.71
C ILE A 26 -7.21 -4.74 -13.48
N MET A 27 -6.82 -3.67 -12.79
CA MET A 27 -6.21 -2.50 -13.41
C MET A 27 -4.82 -2.82 -13.97
N ILE A 28 -4.01 -3.58 -13.24
CA ILE A 28 -2.65 -3.97 -13.65
C ILE A 28 -2.69 -4.94 -14.82
N SER A 29 -3.58 -5.94 -14.79
CA SER A 29 -3.69 -6.94 -15.87
C SER A 29 -4.14 -6.31 -17.19
N ARG A 30 -4.82 -5.16 -17.14
CA ARG A 30 -5.16 -4.34 -18.31
C ARG A 30 -4.06 -3.39 -18.76
N ASN A 31 -2.98 -3.24 -17.98
CA ASN A 31 -1.80 -2.43 -18.33
C ASN A 31 -0.89 -3.10 -19.38
N THR A 32 -1.44 -3.99 -20.20
CA THR A 32 -0.77 -4.60 -21.34
C THR A 32 -1.00 -3.77 -22.59
N PHE A 33 -0.29 -2.64 -22.70
CA PHE A 33 -0.22 -1.92 -23.97
C PHE A 33 0.40 -2.82 -25.04
N ALA A 34 -0.14 -2.75 -26.26
CA ALA A 34 0.37 -3.52 -27.39
C ALA A 34 1.87 -3.24 -27.59
N ASN A 35 2.65 -4.30 -27.85
CA ASN A 35 4.11 -4.26 -28.09
C ASN A 35 5.02 -3.89 -26.91
N TRP A 36 4.54 -3.88 -25.68
CA TRP A 36 5.42 -3.69 -24.52
C TRP A 36 6.13 -4.98 -24.10
N SER A 37 7.44 -4.88 -23.86
CA SER A 37 8.21 -5.97 -23.25
C SER A 37 7.79 -6.19 -21.80
N GLU A 38 7.96 -7.41 -21.30
CA GLU A 38 7.61 -7.80 -19.93
C GLU A 38 8.23 -6.86 -18.89
N ARG A 39 9.51 -6.51 -19.06
CA ARG A 39 10.23 -5.61 -18.15
C ARG A 39 9.57 -4.24 -18.04
N LYS A 40 9.08 -3.68 -19.17
CA LYS A 40 8.39 -2.38 -19.18
C LYS A 40 7.05 -2.46 -18.47
N GLN A 41 6.29 -3.54 -18.69
CA GLN A 41 5.00 -3.74 -18.02
C GLN A 41 5.17 -3.89 -16.51
N VAL A 42 6.16 -4.66 -16.08
CA VAL A 42 6.50 -4.80 -14.66
C VAL A 42 6.91 -3.46 -14.06
N LEU A 43 7.83 -2.74 -14.69
CA LEU A 43 8.31 -1.45 -14.19
C LEU A 43 7.15 -0.44 -14.07
N MET A 44 6.28 -0.36 -15.07
CA MET A 44 5.13 0.54 -15.03
C MET A 44 4.12 0.11 -13.97
N SER A 45 3.84 -1.18 -13.81
CA SER A 45 2.98 -1.69 -12.74
C SER A 45 3.50 -1.27 -11.36
N VAL A 46 4.80 -1.46 -11.10
CA VAL A 46 5.46 -1.06 -9.85
C VAL A 46 5.32 0.45 -9.64
N LEU A 47 5.67 1.27 -10.64
CA LEU A 47 5.59 2.73 -10.54
C LEU A 47 4.17 3.23 -10.28
N PHE A 48 3.16 2.72 -11.00
CA PHE A 48 1.77 3.13 -10.80
C PHE A 48 1.23 2.71 -9.43
N ASN A 49 1.63 1.54 -8.92
CA ASN A 49 1.25 1.11 -7.56
C ASN A 49 1.91 1.97 -6.47
N MET A 50 3.15 2.41 -6.71
CA MET A 50 3.88 3.31 -5.81
C MET A 50 3.46 4.77 -5.94
N LEU A 51 2.82 5.17 -7.05
CA LEU A 51 2.56 6.57 -7.36
C LEU A 51 1.67 7.23 -6.31
N THR A 52 0.54 6.63 -5.97
CA THR A 52 -0.39 7.18 -4.97
C THR A 52 0.24 7.36 -3.60
N PRO A 53 0.86 6.34 -2.96
CA PRO A 53 1.53 6.53 -1.68
C PRO A 53 2.72 7.49 -1.78
N ALA A 54 3.49 7.47 -2.89
CA ALA A 54 4.60 8.41 -3.09
C ALA A 54 4.13 9.86 -3.12
N LEU A 55 3.08 10.16 -3.90
CA LEU A 55 2.52 11.50 -3.99
C LEU A 55 1.92 11.95 -2.67
N PHE A 56 1.21 11.05 -1.95
CA PHE A 56 0.65 11.39 -0.65
C PHE A 56 1.73 11.72 0.39
N LEU A 57 2.81 10.95 0.43
CA LEU A 57 3.98 11.19 1.28
C LEU A 57 4.69 12.49 0.89
N ALA A 58 4.90 12.72 -0.41
CA ALA A 58 5.52 13.93 -0.92
C ALA A 58 4.68 15.16 -0.52
N ILE A 59 3.38 15.17 -0.80
CA ILE A 59 2.51 16.29 -0.39
C ILE A 59 2.58 16.51 1.12
N SER A 60 2.53 15.43 1.91
CA SER A 60 2.51 15.54 3.37
C SER A 60 3.81 16.11 3.96
N PHE A 61 4.97 15.70 3.44
CA PHE A 61 6.27 15.95 4.07
C PHE A 61 7.19 16.90 3.31
N LEU A 62 6.99 17.14 2.01
CA LEU A 62 7.85 18.05 1.23
C LEU A 62 7.89 19.48 1.81
N PRO A 63 6.81 20.03 2.40
CA PRO A 63 6.88 21.33 3.06
C PRO A 63 7.87 21.41 4.23
N LEU A 64 8.22 20.28 4.87
CA LEU A 64 9.21 20.24 5.93
C LEU A 64 10.62 20.65 5.47
N LEU A 65 10.90 20.58 4.17
CA LEU A 65 12.19 21.02 3.61
C LEU A 65 12.35 22.55 3.65
N PHE A 66 11.26 23.30 3.75
CA PHE A 66 11.23 24.76 3.66
C PHE A 66 10.60 25.43 4.90
N ASN A 67 9.82 24.68 5.69
CA ASN A 67 9.07 25.16 6.84
C ASN A 67 9.17 24.14 8.00
N PRO A 68 8.97 24.54 9.26
CA PRO A 68 8.97 23.61 10.39
C PRO A 68 7.70 22.75 10.49
N PHE A 69 6.72 22.95 9.61
CA PHE A 69 5.41 22.28 9.65
C PHE A 69 5.20 21.39 8.42
N THR A 70 4.52 20.25 8.62
CA THR A 70 4.00 19.42 7.53
C THR A 70 2.91 20.16 6.75
N PHE A 71 2.52 19.66 5.57
CA PHE A 71 1.38 20.21 4.84
C PHE A 71 0.13 20.28 5.70
N TRP A 72 -0.14 19.24 6.48
CA TRP A 72 -1.29 19.17 7.38
C TRP A 72 -1.19 20.17 8.54
N GLY A 73 0.02 20.42 9.06
CA GLY A 73 0.25 21.47 10.06
C GLY A 73 0.02 22.88 9.52
N LEU A 74 0.39 23.13 8.26
CA LEU A 74 0.13 24.39 7.56
C LEU A 74 -1.36 24.57 7.29
N LEU A 75 -2.04 23.53 6.82
CA LEU A 75 -3.45 23.56 6.45
C LEU A 75 -4.39 23.71 7.66
N LEU A 76 -4.10 23.01 8.76
CA LEU A 76 -5.00 22.87 9.91
C LEU A 76 -4.63 23.75 11.11
N ARG A 77 -3.71 24.70 10.92
CA ARG A 77 -3.05 25.53 11.96
C ARG A 77 -2.26 24.67 12.95
N GLY A 78 -0.95 24.92 13.05
CA GLY A 78 0.05 24.03 13.65
C GLY A 78 -0.20 23.49 15.05
N ASP A 79 -1.04 24.14 15.85
CA ASP A 79 -1.34 23.76 17.24
C ASP A 79 -2.63 22.94 17.42
N SER A 80 -3.37 22.64 16.34
CA SER A 80 -4.60 21.85 16.47
C SER A 80 -4.28 20.35 16.65
N LEU A 81 -5.08 19.65 17.45
CA LEU A 81 -5.00 18.19 17.59
C LEU A 81 -5.17 17.47 16.23
N LEU A 82 -5.93 18.09 15.31
CA LEU A 82 -6.11 17.65 13.94
C LEU A 82 -4.83 17.80 13.08
N ALA A 83 -4.02 18.84 13.31
CA ALA A 83 -2.72 19.00 12.66
C ALA A 83 -1.74 17.88 13.06
N GLY A 84 -1.70 17.53 14.35
CA GLY A 84 -0.91 16.42 14.87
C GLY A 84 -1.36 15.06 14.30
N ALA A 85 -2.68 14.80 14.28
CA ALA A 85 -3.23 13.60 13.66
C ALA A 85 -2.95 13.54 12.14
N GLY A 86 -3.00 14.69 11.47
CA GLY A 86 -2.67 14.83 10.05
C GLY A 86 -1.23 14.51 9.72
N ALA A 87 -0.29 14.64 10.66
CA ALA A 87 1.10 14.22 10.47
C ALA A 87 1.32 12.71 10.71
N LEU A 88 0.53 12.08 11.58
CA LEU A 88 0.67 10.65 11.93
C LEU A 88 0.17 9.72 10.83
N VAL A 89 -0.97 10.04 10.20
CA VAL A 89 -1.56 9.19 9.14
C VAL A 89 -0.60 8.97 7.95
N PRO A 90 0.07 10.01 7.41
CA PRO A 90 1.04 9.84 6.34
C PRO A 90 2.24 8.97 6.70
N ILE A 91 2.72 8.97 7.95
CA ILE A 91 3.85 8.13 8.37
C ILE A 91 3.52 6.64 8.17
N LEU A 92 2.26 6.25 8.42
CA LEU A 92 1.82 4.87 8.25
C LEU A 92 1.93 4.37 6.81
N LEU A 93 1.97 5.27 5.81
CA LEU A 93 2.07 4.92 4.38
C LEU A 93 3.50 4.69 3.90
N ILE A 94 4.51 5.09 4.66
CA ILE A 94 5.93 4.84 4.35
C ILE A 94 6.19 3.36 4.06
N PRO A 95 5.81 2.39 4.93
CA PRO A 95 6.02 0.98 4.63
C PRO A 95 5.15 0.47 3.46
N PHE A 96 4.00 1.09 3.18
CA PHE A 96 3.15 0.68 2.06
C PHE A 96 3.77 1.02 0.70
N LEU A 97 4.68 2.00 0.64
CA LEU A 97 5.36 2.36 -0.61
C LEU A 97 6.10 1.16 -1.24
N PRO A 98 7.05 0.49 -0.57
CA PRO A 98 7.68 -0.71 -1.13
C PRO A 98 6.72 -1.91 -1.23
N ILE A 99 5.77 -2.06 -0.30
CA ILE A 99 4.81 -3.18 -0.31
C ILE A 99 3.96 -3.15 -1.59
N LEU A 100 3.42 -1.99 -1.96
CA LEU A 100 2.59 -1.83 -3.16
C LEU A 100 3.43 -1.98 -4.44
N GLY A 101 4.69 -1.54 -4.42
CA GLY A 101 5.63 -1.83 -5.52
C GLY A 101 5.79 -3.33 -5.75
N ILE A 102 6.06 -4.10 -4.69
CA ILE A 102 6.17 -5.57 -4.76
C ILE A 102 4.85 -6.21 -5.21
N ALA A 103 3.71 -5.71 -4.74
CA ALA A 103 2.40 -6.21 -5.15
C ALA A 103 2.17 -6.05 -6.67
N GLY A 104 2.57 -4.90 -7.23
CA GLY A 104 2.53 -4.63 -8.66
C GLY A 104 3.40 -5.58 -9.48
N TYR A 105 4.60 -5.90 -8.99
CA TYR A 105 5.49 -6.89 -9.58
C TYR A 105 4.87 -8.31 -9.57
N LEU A 106 4.38 -8.75 -8.41
CA LEU A 106 3.79 -10.08 -8.24
C LEU A 106 2.55 -10.27 -9.13
N ASN A 107 1.68 -9.26 -9.23
CA ASN A 107 0.49 -9.35 -10.06
C ASN A 107 0.82 -9.62 -11.54
N ILE A 108 1.79 -8.90 -12.13
CA ILE A 108 2.18 -9.13 -13.53
C ILE A 108 2.80 -10.52 -13.71
N LYS A 109 3.69 -10.94 -12.81
CA LYS A 109 4.32 -12.26 -12.90
C LYS A 109 3.30 -13.39 -12.81
N LEU A 110 2.38 -13.33 -11.85
CA LEU A 110 1.36 -14.34 -11.65
C LEU A 110 0.31 -14.35 -12.76
N TYR A 111 -0.06 -13.17 -13.27
CA TYR A 111 -0.94 -13.06 -14.43
C TYR A 111 -0.32 -13.69 -15.68
N ARG A 112 0.99 -13.49 -15.92
CA ARG A 112 1.69 -14.10 -17.07
C ARG A 112 1.83 -15.62 -16.95
N LEU A 113 2.04 -16.13 -15.73
CA LEU A 113 2.18 -17.56 -15.49
C LEU A 113 0.84 -18.31 -15.54
N THR A 114 -0.25 -17.69 -15.06
CA THR A 114 -1.53 -18.38 -14.88
C THR A 114 -2.61 -17.94 -15.88
N GLY A 115 -2.46 -16.78 -16.50
CA GLY A 115 -3.50 -16.14 -17.31
C GLY A 115 -4.68 -15.59 -16.49
N THR A 116 -4.64 -15.68 -15.15
CA THR A 116 -5.75 -15.29 -14.29
C THR A 116 -5.41 -14.08 -13.41
N ILE A 117 -6.40 -13.22 -13.19
CA ILE A 117 -6.27 -12.04 -12.32
C ILE A 117 -6.45 -12.38 -10.83
N TRP A 118 -7.12 -13.50 -10.55
CA TRP A 118 -7.58 -13.86 -9.21
C TRP A 118 -6.45 -14.29 -8.28
N LEU A 119 -5.48 -15.03 -8.81
CA LEU A 119 -4.40 -15.59 -8.01
C LEU A 119 -3.46 -14.49 -7.48
N GLY A 120 -3.13 -13.51 -8.32
CA GLY A 120 -2.36 -12.33 -7.90
C GLY A 120 -3.10 -11.50 -6.85
N ALA A 121 -4.40 -11.29 -7.05
CA ALA A 121 -5.24 -10.56 -6.09
C ALA A 121 -5.30 -11.25 -4.71
N LEU A 122 -5.55 -12.56 -4.69
CA LEU A 122 -5.67 -13.33 -3.45
C LEU A 122 -4.34 -13.37 -2.68
N LEU A 123 -3.22 -13.63 -3.37
CA LEU A 123 -1.91 -13.69 -2.73
C LEU A 123 -1.50 -12.33 -2.17
N ASN A 124 -1.68 -11.25 -2.94
CA ASN A 124 -1.39 -9.91 -2.46
C ASN A 124 -2.28 -9.53 -1.26
N ALA A 125 -3.56 -9.91 -1.28
CA ALA A 125 -4.47 -9.66 -0.15
C ALA A 125 -3.98 -10.34 1.13
N ILE A 126 -3.62 -11.62 1.06
CA ILE A 126 -3.12 -12.37 2.22
C ILE A 126 -1.81 -11.77 2.72
N LEU A 127 -0.85 -11.49 1.82
CA LEU A 127 0.46 -10.95 2.19
C LEU A 127 0.35 -9.59 2.86
N ILE A 128 -0.38 -8.64 2.24
CA ILE A 128 -0.55 -7.30 2.79
C ILE A 128 -1.29 -7.34 4.13
N THR A 129 -2.31 -8.21 4.25
CA THR A 129 -3.03 -8.41 5.52
C THR A 129 -2.09 -8.87 6.62
N MET A 130 -1.27 -9.89 6.34
CA MET A 130 -0.33 -10.44 7.33
C MET A 130 0.74 -9.44 7.73
N ILE A 131 1.30 -8.69 6.77
CA ILE A 131 2.28 -7.63 7.06
C ILE A 131 1.66 -6.55 7.95
N THR A 132 0.44 -6.11 7.62
CA THR A 132 -0.26 -5.06 8.38
C THR A 132 -0.55 -5.53 9.80
N VAL A 133 -1.12 -6.73 9.97
CA VAL A 133 -1.44 -7.28 11.28
C VAL A 133 -0.19 -7.54 12.11
N ALA A 134 0.90 -8.01 11.49
CA ALA A 134 2.18 -8.19 12.18
C ALA A 134 2.71 -6.84 12.69
N ASN A 135 2.73 -5.80 11.86
CA ASN A 135 3.19 -4.46 12.25
C ASN A 135 2.36 -3.90 13.42
N THR A 136 1.04 -4.06 13.41
CA THR A 136 0.18 -3.58 14.52
C THR A 136 0.29 -4.45 15.76
N SER A 137 0.50 -5.77 15.61
CA SER A 137 0.57 -6.72 16.73
C SER A 137 1.83 -6.57 17.58
N PHE A 138 2.92 -6.03 17.02
CA PHE A 138 4.09 -5.65 17.82
C PHE A 138 3.84 -4.39 18.65
N SER A 139 2.99 -3.48 18.18
CA SER A 139 2.69 -2.22 18.87
C SER A 139 1.72 -2.36 20.04
N PHE A 140 0.94 -3.44 20.12
CA PHE A 140 -0.05 -3.62 21.19
C PHE A 140 -0.16 -5.06 21.73
N PRO A 141 -0.05 -5.24 23.06
CA PRO A 141 -0.25 -6.52 23.74
C PRO A 141 -1.75 -6.78 23.94
N TYR A 142 -2.40 -7.38 22.96
CA TYR A 142 -3.72 -8.01 23.13
C TYR A 142 -3.80 -9.34 22.38
#